data_AF-A0A2D6MBG2-F1
#
_entry.id   AF-A0A2D6MBG2-F1
#
_cell.length_a   1.000
_cell.length_b   1.000
_cell.length_c   1.000
_cell.angle_alpha   90.00
_cell.angle_beta   90.00
_cell.angle_gamma   90.00
#
_symmetry.space_group_name_H-M   'P 1'
#
loop_
_entity.id
_entity.type
_entity.pdbx_description
1 polymer ?
#
loop_
_entity_poly.entity_id
_entity_poly.type
_entity_poly.pdbx_seq_one_letter_code
_entity_poly.pdbx_strand_id
1 'polypeptide(L)'
;MLNTYLLLGCNGFKDSDSFIYCDSVANPIVDLSNINSEDKEKVFNFLENACGLFDAPCYDYNKCVNIVNFLYRQFSIIDEDGLHKVQAFIRMHKMCGLYVMLTSKEDCDE
;
A
#
# COMPACT_ATOMS: atom_id res chain seq x y z
N MET A 1 17.14 10.00 7.17
CA MET A 1 16.49 9.26 6.06
C MET A 1 15.10 8.90 6.52
N LEU A 2 14.08 9.06 5.68
CA LEU A 2 12.71 8.65 6.02
C LEU A 2 12.66 7.12 6.21
N ASN A 3 12.52 6.68 7.45
CA ASN A 3 12.22 5.29 7.82
C ASN A 3 10.72 5.09 7.60
N THR A 4 10.33 4.73 6.38
CA THR A 4 8.92 4.74 5.97
C THR A 4 8.57 3.46 5.21
N TYR A 5 7.43 2.87 5.55
CA TYR A 5 6.82 1.80 4.79
C TYR A 5 5.66 2.31 3.94
N LEU A 6 5.44 1.67 2.80
CA LEU A 6 4.19 1.74 2.07
C LEU A 6 3.24 0.64 2.53
N LEU A 7 2.14 1.08 3.12
CA LEU A 7 0.91 0.40 3.52
C LEU A 7 0.11 -0.20 2.35
N LEU A 8 -0.28 -1.47 2.39
CA LEU A 8 -1.55 -1.91 1.77
C LEU A 8 -2.42 -2.56 2.83
N GLY A 9 -3.60 -2.02 3.04
CA GLY A 9 -4.54 -2.54 4.04
C GLY A 9 -5.98 -2.61 3.57
N CYS A 10 -6.83 -3.14 4.45
CA CYS A 10 -8.27 -3.10 4.34
C CYS A 10 -8.90 -2.56 5.63
N ASN A 11 -10.05 -1.91 5.51
CA ASN A 11 -10.79 -1.35 6.65
C ASN A 11 -11.63 -2.40 7.41
N GLY A 12 -11.54 -3.68 7.01
CA GLY A 12 -12.41 -4.74 7.49
C GLY A 12 -13.82 -4.67 6.89
N PHE A 13 -14.64 -5.65 7.23
CA PHE A 13 -16.04 -5.71 6.80
C PHE A 13 -16.91 -6.36 7.88
N LYS A 14 -17.96 -5.64 8.28
CA LYS A 14 -18.99 -6.08 9.23
C LYS A 14 -20.36 -5.79 8.64
N ASP A 15 -21.34 -6.66 8.86
CA ASP A 15 -22.72 -6.39 8.46
C ASP A 15 -23.49 -5.56 9.51
N SER A 16 -24.77 -5.29 9.22
CA SER A 16 -25.67 -4.55 10.09
C SER A 16 -25.92 -5.23 11.44
N ASP A 17 -25.74 -6.55 11.52
CA ASP A 17 -25.93 -7.34 12.73
C ASP A 17 -24.62 -7.53 13.52
N SER A 18 -23.57 -6.79 13.14
CA SER A 18 -22.22 -6.84 13.72
C SER A 18 -21.47 -8.16 13.52
N PHE A 19 -21.90 -9.01 12.58
CA PHE A 19 -21.12 -10.19 12.19
C PHE A 19 -19.86 -9.76 11.43
N ILE A 20 -18.70 -10.27 11.85
CA ILE A 20 -17.39 -9.88 11.31
C ILE A 20 -16.99 -10.85 10.20
N TYR A 21 -16.88 -10.35 8.97
CA TYR A 21 -16.35 -11.11 7.84
C TYR A 21 -14.83 -10.97 7.74
N CYS A 22 -14.32 -9.79 8.06
CA CYS A 22 -12.91 -9.44 7.96
C CYS A 22 -12.58 -8.35 8.98
N ASP A 23 -11.54 -8.59 9.79
CA ASP A 23 -10.94 -7.53 10.60
C ASP A 23 -10.05 -6.63 9.74
N SER A 24 -9.84 -5.40 10.18
CA SER A 24 -8.88 -4.52 9.52
C SER A 24 -7.48 -5.12 9.58
N VAL A 25 -6.77 -5.10 8.46
CA VAL A 25 -5.38 -5.55 8.37
C VAL A 25 -4.58 -4.60 7.50
N ALA A 26 -3.32 -4.38 7.87
CA ALA A 26 -2.37 -3.59 7.10
C ALA A 26 -1.08 -4.41 6.92
N ASN A 27 -0.55 -4.44 5.70
CA ASN A 27 0.67 -5.17 5.39
C ASN A 27 1.68 -4.21 4.76
N PRO A 28 2.92 -4.12 5.27
CA PRO A 28 3.99 -3.41 4.58
C PRO A 28 4.27 -4.12 3.25
N ILE A 29 4.14 -3.38 2.14
CA ILE A 29 4.39 -3.90 0.79
C ILE A 29 5.68 -3.36 0.18
N VAL A 30 6.19 -2.24 0.66
CA VAL A 30 7.46 -1.65 0.23
C VAL A 30 8.15 -0.99 1.41
N ASP A 31 9.45 -1.25 1.56
CA ASP A 31 10.35 -0.51 2.43
C ASP A 31 11.06 0.61 1.65
N LEU A 32 10.63 1.86 1.86
CA LEU A 32 11.18 3.01 1.16
C LEU A 32 12.62 3.34 1.59
N SER A 33 13.11 2.81 2.73
CA SER A 33 14.51 2.99 3.12
C SER A 33 15.46 2.18 2.23
N ASN A 34 14.97 1.11 1.60
CA ASN A 34 15.78 0.17 0.82
C ASN A 34 15.81 0.50 -0.68
N ILE A 35 15.15 1.57 -1.10
CA ILE A 35 15.17 2.01 -2.50
C ILE A 35 16.53 2.63 -2.83
N ASN A 36 17.10 2.19 -3.96
CA ASN A 36 18.36 2.71 -4.51
C ASN A 36 18.30 4.23 -4.70
N SER A 37 19.42 4.91 -4.45
CA SER A 37 19.49 6.38 -4.49
C SER A 37 19.09 6.99 -5.84
N GLU A 38 19.37 6.28 -6.95
CA GLU A 38 19.09 6.75 -8.31
C GLU A 38 17.60 6.83 -8.65
N ASP A 39 16.78 5.95 -8.07
CA ASP A 39 15.33 5.91 -8.30
C ASP A 39 14.53 6.56 -7.18
N LYS A 40 15.16 6.80 -6.03
CA LYS A 40 14.53 7.34 -4.83
C LYS A 40 13.76 8.63 -5.11
N GLU A 41 14.36 9.61 -5.77
CA GLU A 41 13.69 10.87 -6.07
C GLU A 41 12.43 10.67 -6.94
N LYS A 42 12.53 9.83 -7.98
CA LYS A 42 11.41 9.56 -8.90
C LYS A 42 10.25 8.89 -8.18
N VAL A 43 10.56 7.93 -7.31
CA VAL A 43 9.56 7.18 -6.54
C VAL A 43 8.88 8.08 -5.53
N PHE A 44 9.65 8.86 -4.78
CA PHE A 44 9.10 9.80 -3.81
C PHE A 44 8.22 10.86 -4.50
N ASN A 45 8.69 11.42 -5.62
CA ASN A 45 7.90 12.36 -6.42
C ASN A 45 6.59 11.73 -6.93
N PHE A 46 6.62 10.46 -7.37
CA PHE A 46 5.40 9.75 -7.74
C PHE A 46 4.44 9.56 -6.55
N LEU A 47 4.95 9.12 -5.40
CA LEU A 47 4.13 8.91 -4.20
C LEU A 47 3.54 10.22 -3.64
N GLU A 48 4.28 11.31 -3.74
CA GLU A 48 3.84 12.66 -3.33
C GLU A 48 2.89 13.27 -4.36
N ASN A 49 3.38 13.55 -5.56
CA ASN A 49 2.67 14.42 -6.50
C ASN A 49 1.63 13.69 -7.35
N ALA A 50 1.83 12.42 -7.67
CA ALA A 50 0.86 11.64 -8.43
C ALA A 50 -0.15 10.91 -7.54
N CYS A 51 0.32 10.40 -6.39
CA CYS A 51 -0.52 9.60 -5.48
C CYS A 51 -1.10 10.40 -4.30
N GLY A 52 -0.47 11.51 -3.89
CA GLY A 52 -0.91 12.31 -2.74
C GLY A 52 -0.73 11.63 -1.39
N LEU A 53 0.13 10.61 -1.29
CA LEU A 53 0.19 9.72 -0.12
C LEU A 53 0.89 10.33 1.10
N PHE A 54 1.56 11.47 0.92
CA PHE A 54 2.15 12.23 2.03
C PHE A 54 1.11 13.07 2.77
N ASP A 55 0.00 13.41 2.11
CA ASP A 55 -1.08 14.19 2.71
C ASP A 55 -2.12 13.29 3.39
N ALA A 56 -2.50 12.18 2.74
CA ALA A 56 -3.52 11.27 3.25
C ALA A 56 -3.44 9.86 2.63
N PRO A 57 -4.03 8.83 3.28
CA PRO A 57 -4.24 7.53 2.66
C PRO A 57 -5.11 7.60 1.40
N CYS A 58 -4.79 6.76 0.42
CA CYS A 58 -5.61 6.54 -0.76
C CYS A 58 -6.58 5.39 -0.53
N TYR A 59 -7.90 5.65 -0.57
CA TYR A 59 -8.96 4.66 -0.41
C TYR A 59 -9.64 4.25 -1.73
N ASP A 60 -9.31 4.90 -2.84
CA ASP A 60 -9.89 4.55 -4.14
C ASP A 60 -9.28 3.24 -4.64
N TYR A 61 -10.14 2.23 -4.83
CA TYR A 61 -9.72 0.88 -5.25
C TYR A 61 -8.86 0.89 -6.51
N ASN A 62 -9.27 1.63 -7.54
CA ASN A 62 -8.56 1.63 -8.83
C ASN A 62 -7.21 2.33 -8.69
N LYS A 63 -7.14 3.41 -7.90
CA LYS A 63 -5.87 4.08 -7.59
C LYS A 63 -4.94 3.19 -6.79
N CYS A 64 -5.42 2.48 -5.76
CA CYS A 64 -4.61 1.51 -5.01
C CYS A 64 -4.00 0.45 -5.92
N VAL A 65 -4.81 -0.14 -6.81
CA VAL A 65 -4.35 -1.12 -7.80
C VAL A 65 -3.31 -0.50 -8.75
N ASN A 66 -3.56 0.72 -9.23
CA ASN A 66 -2.63 1.40 -10.13
C ASN A 66 -1.30 1.73 -9.45
N ILE A 67 -1.31 2.18 -8.20
CA ILE A 67 -0.09 2.46 -7.42
C ILE A 67 0.80 1.22 -7.37
N VAL A 68 0.23 0.07 -6.99
CA VAL A 68 0.96 -1.22 -6.96
C VAL A 68 1.51 -1.56 -8.34
N ASN A 69 0.71 -1.41 -9.40
CA ASN A 69 1.15 -1.71 -10.77
C ASN A 69 2.30 -0.80 -11.23
N PHE A 70 2.31 0.48 -10.86
CA PHE A 70 3.41 1.40 -11.17
C PHE A 70 4.69 1.02 -10.41
N LEU A 71 4.57 0.68 -9.11
CA LEU A 71 5.69 0.22 -8.30
C LEU A 71 6.36 -1.04 -8.84
N TYR A 72 5.57 -1.97 -9.40
CA TYR A 72 6.08 -3.14 -10.10
C TYR A 72 6.64 -2.80 -11.49
N ARG A 73 5.83 -2.24 -12.39
CA ARG A 73 6.19 -2.13 -13.82
C ARG A 73 7.18 -1.03 -14.15
N GLN A 74 7.11 0.10 -13.45
CA GLN A 74 7.86 1.30 -13.80
C GLN A 74 9.07 1.50 -12.90
N PHE A 75 8.95 1.10 -11.63
CA PHE A 75 10.02 1.28 -10.65
C PHE A 75 10.73 -0.02 -10.27
N SER A 76 10.20 -1.20 -10.65
CA SER A 76 10.77 -2.51 -10.33
C SER A 76 11.07 -2.69 -8.83
N ILE A 77 10.27 -2.04 -7.97
CA ILE A 77 10.45 -2.06 -6.50
C ILE A 77 9.82 -3.32 -5.90
N ILE A 78 8.66 -3.70 -6.43
CA ILE A 78 7.97 -4.93 -6.08
C ILE A 78 8.43 -5.97 -7.09
N ASP A 79 8.80 -7.17 -6.62
CA ASP A 79 9.12 -8.30 -7.48
C ASP A 79 7.86 -9.07 -7.90
N GLU A 80 8.02 -10.10 -8.73
CA GLU A 80 6.88 -10.89 -9.23
C GLU A 80 6.12 -11.61 -8.11
N ASP A 81 6.85 -12.18 -7.15
CA ASP A 81 6.26 -12.88 -6.00
C ASP A 81 5.49 -11.91 -5.08
N GLY A 82 6.05 -10.74 -4.82
CA GLY A 82 5.41 -9.65 -4.09
C GLY A 82 4.15 -9.16 -4.81
N LEU A 83 4.20 -8.99 -6.13
CA LEU A 83 3.05 -8.61 -6.93
C LEU A 83 1.93 -9.65 -6.82
N HIS A 84 2.23 -10.94 -6.93
CA HIS A 84 1.24 -12.00 -6.80
C HIS A 84 0.58 -12.03 -5.43
N LYS A 85 1.35 -11.85 -4.34
CA LYS A 85 0.82 -11.73 -2.98
C LYS A 85 -0.11 -10.54 -2.84
N VAL A 86 0.31 -9.37 -3.32
CA VAL A 86 -0.49 -8.14 -3.28
C VAL A 86 -1.79 -8.29 -4.10
N GLN A 87 -1.72 -8.85 -5.30
CA GLN A 87 -2.91 -9.08 -6.13
C GLN A 87 -3.88 -10.08 -5.50
N ALA A 88 -3.37 -11.13 -4.83
CA ALA A 88 -4.20 -12.05 -4.07
C ALA A 88 -4.92 -11.31 -2.93
N PHE A 89 -4.20 -10.49 -2.16
CA PHE A 89 -4.76 -9.69 -1.08
C PHE A 89 -5.87 -8.75 -1.59
N ILE A 90 -5.62 -8.00 -2.66
CA ILE A 90 -6.60 -7.09 -3.29
C ILE A 90 -7.87 -7.83 -3.73
N ARG A 91 -7.71 -9.03 -4.31
CA ARG A 91 -8.86 -9.84 -4.76
C ARG A 91 -9.69 -10.33 -3.57
N MET A 92 -9.03 -10.82 -2.52
CA MET A 92 -9.71 -11.31 -1.32
C MET A 92 -10.48 -10.21 -0.57
N HIS A 93 -9.89 -9.01 -0.50
CA HIS A 93 -10.40 -7.92 0.33
C HIS A 93 -11.14 -6.83 -0.47
N LYS A 94 -11.56 -7.12 -1.70
CA LYS A 94 -12.24 -6.16 -2.59
C LYS A 94 -13.46 -5.48 -1.95
N MET A 95 -14.19 -6.21 -1.11
CA MET A 95 -15.38 -5.70 -0.40
C MET A 95 -15.07 -5.01 0.94
N CYS A 96 -13.84 -5.11 1.44
CA CYS A 96 -13.46 -4.68 2.80
C CYS A 96 -12.95 -3.23 2.85
N GLY A 97 -13.04 -2.48 1.74
CA GLY A 97 -12.48 -1.13 1.63
C GLY A 97 -10.95 -1.14 1.69
N LEU A 98 -10.31 -1.21 0.52
CA LEU A 98 -8.84 -1.19 0.43
C LEU A 98 -8.29 0.22 0.62
N TYR A 99 -7.07 0.30 1.15
CA TYR A 99 -6.31 1.54 1.18
C TYR A 99 -4.81 1.33 1.02
N VAL A 100 -4.14 2.38 0.53
CA VAL A 100 -2.69 2.50 0.51
C VAL A 100 -2.29 3.75 1.29
N MET A 101 -1.27 3.66 2.13
CA MET A 101 -0.78 4.80 2.91
C MET A 101 0.71 4.73 3.17
N LEU A 102 1.31 5.85 3.55
CA LEU A 102 2.66 5.86 4.11
C LEU A 102 2.58 5.82 5.63
N THR A 103 3.50 5.10 6.25
CA THR A 103 3.65 5.09 7.72
C THR A 103 5.13 5.11 8.09
N SER A 104 5.45 5.63 9.27
CA SER A 104 6.80 5.43 9.82
C SER A 104 7.02 3.96 10.17
N LYS A 105 8.26 3.48 10.17
CA LYS A 105 8.56 2.11 10.62
C LYS A 105 8.20 1.91 12.08
N GLU A 106 8.38 2.93 12.90
CA GLU A 106 8.08 2.92 14.33
C GLU A 106 6.59 2.63 14.57
N ASP A 107 5.69 3.30 13.83
CA ASP A 107 4.24 3.09 13.95
C ASP A 107 3.75 1.75 13.36
N CYS A 108 4.60 1.02 12.62
CA CYS A 108 4.23 -0.22 11.93
C CYS A 108 4.63 -1.48 12.71
N ASP A 109 5.68 -1.39 13.54
CA ASP A 109 6.25 -2.51 14.28
C ASP A 109 5.66 -2.64 15.72
N GLU A 110 4.70 -1.77 16.09
CA GLU A 110 3.88 -1.82 17.32
C GLU A 110 2.58 -2.63 17.14
#